data_AF-A0A8J7YTB9-F1
#
_entry.id   AF-A0A8J7YTB9-F1
#
_cell.length_a   1.000
_cell.length_b   1.000
_cell.length_c   1.000
_cell.angle_alpha   90.00
_cell.angle_beta   90.00
_cell.angle_gamma   90.00
#
_symmetry.space_group_name_H-M   'P 1'
#
loop_
_entity.id
_entity.type
_entity.pdbx_description
1 polymer ?
#
loop_
_entity_poly.entity_id
_entity_poly.type
_entity_poly.pdbx_seq_one_letter_code
_entity_poly.pdbx_strand_id
1 'polypeptide(L)'
;MFEIENIGNQISTCEGSVSYGVLHLKTPILLILGHSDCGALKAFMNGYEDIEKPIKKEIDNLIPVGLSRKYTAKNFEEILLLNAQKNIDYQVNFALKRYKNLIRSEKLIVIGAYYDFKNEFGKGHGRMLILNVNGEKDKNKIKGLPVFEHISKEFKDVIIDRYSIKVK
;
A
#
# COMPACT_ATOMS: atom_id res chain seq x y z
N MET A 1 14.57 12.37 -1.46
CA MET A 1 13.79 11.18 -1.07
C MET A 1 14.65 9.96 -1.37
N PHE A 2 14.61 8.90 -0.56
CA PHE A 2 15.31 7.64 -0.86
C PHE A 2 14.25 6.66 -1.39
N GLU A 3 14.44 6.18 -2.62
CA GLU A 3 13.37 5.56 -3.42
C GLU A 3 13.75 4.13 -3.82
N ILE A 4 12.75 3.26 -3.80
CA ILE A 4 12.87 1.86 -4.20
C ILE A 4 11.60 1.52 -4.97
N GLU A 5 11.79 1.04 -6.20
CA GLU A 5 10.69 0.60 -7.07
C GLU A 5 10.88 -0.87 -7.42
N ASN A 6 9.81 -1.64 -7.35
CA ASN A 6 9.78 -3.04 -7.75
C ASN A 6 8.38 -3.49 -8.15
N ILE A 7 8.30 -4.69 -8.70
CA ILE A 7 7.05 -5.30 -9.16
C ILE A 7 6.14 -5.54 -7.96
N GLY A 8 5.00 -4.84 -7.92
CA GLY A 8 3.98 -5.01 -6.87
C GLY A 8 4.34 -4.40 -5.52
N ASN A 9 5.27 -3.44 -5.48
CA ASN A 9 5.61 -2.64 -4.29
C ASN A 9 5.90 -3.48 -3.03
N GLN A 10 6.69 -4.55 -3.21
CA GLN A 10 6.91 -5.60 -2.21
C GLN A 10 8.18 -5.37 -1.41
N ILE A 11 8.13 -5.45 -0.08
CA ILE A 11 9.34 -5.27 0.76
C ILE A 11 10.27 -6.47 0.64
N SER A 12 9.72 -7.69 0.57
CA SER A 12 10.50 -8.94 0.60
C SER A 12 11.49 -9.07 -0.55
N THR A 13 11.24 -8.41 -1.68
CA THR A 13 12.07 -8.49 -2.89
C THR A 13 13.18 -7.44 -2.89
N CYS A 14 13.14 -6.47 -1.98
CA CYS A 14 14.12 -5.38 -1.85
C CYS A 14 14.50 -5.07 -0.40
N GLU A 15 14.38 -6.05 0.50
CA GLU A 15 14.45 -5.83 1.96
C GLU A 15 15.75 -5.16 2.40
N GLY A 16 16.87 -5.47 1.74
CA GLY A 16 18.17 -4.84 2.00
C GLY A 16 18.12 -3.32 1.81
N SER A 17 17.57 -2.85 0.70
CA SER A 17 17.44 -1.41 0.41
C SER A 17 16.48 -0.73 1.38
N VAL A 18 15.35 -1.37 1.72
CA VAL A 18 14.40 -0.83 2.70
C VAL A 18 15.07 -0.72 4.08
N SER A 19 15.79 -1.77 4.48
CA SER A 19 16.53 -1.81 5.76
C SER A 19 17.63 -0.76 5.79
N TYR A 20 18.29 -0.48 4.66
CA TYR A 20 19.29 0.57 4.59
C TYR A 20 18.68 1.96 4.85
N GLY A 21 17.56 2.29 4.22
CA GLY A 21 16.83 3.54 4.48
C GLY A 21 16.42 3.69 5.94
N VAL A 22 15.86 2.63 6.53
CA VAL A 22 15.37 2.66 7.91
C VAL A 22 16.49 2.65 8.95
N LEU A 23 17.50 1.78 8.81
CA LEU A 23 18.49 1.52 9.85
C LEU A 23 19.75 2.38 9.73
N HIS A 24 20.17 2.69 8.49
CA HIS A 24 21.41 3.43 8.24
C HIS A 24 21.13 4.89 7.94
N LEU A 25 20.18 5.19 7.05
CA LEU A 25 19.77 6.56 6.78
C LEU A 25 18.84 7.14 7.86
N LYS A 26 18.27 6.27 8.72
CA LYS A 26 17.38 6.64 9.83
C LYS A 26 16.21 7.50 9.35
N THR A 27 15.66 7.19 8.17
CA THR A 27 14.51 7.92 7.63
C THR A 27 13.33 7.80 8.59
N PRO A 28 12.70 8.92 9.02
CA PRO A 28 11.64 8.87 10.02
C PRO A 28 10.31 8.34 9.47
N ILE A 29 10.18 8.28 8.13
CA ILE A 29 8.98 7.81 7.44
C ILE A 29 9.37 6.74 6.43
N LEU A 30 8.70 5.60 6.49
CA LEU A 30 8.67 4.59 5.44
C LEU A 30 7.30 4.63 4.76
N LEU A 31 7.26 5.16 3.54
CA LEU A 31 6.07 5.21 2.70
C LEU A 31 6.02 3.99 1.79
N ILE A 32 4.94 3.22 1.86
CA ILE A 32 4.63 2.12 0.94
C ILE A 32 3.51 2.61 0.03
N LEU A 33 3.82 2.77 -1.25
CA LEU A 33 2.90 3.32 -2.24
C LEU A 33 2.45 2.22 -3.22
N GLY A 34 1.17 1.84 -3.15
CA GLY A 34 0.50 1.14 -4.24
C GLY A 34 -0.16 2.14 -5.20
N HIS A 35 -0.76 1.66 -6.29
CA HIS A 35 -1.32 2.55 -7.30
C HIS A 35 -2.48 1.92 -8.09
N SER A 36 -3.25 2.77 -8.77
CA SER A 36 -4.26 2.36 -9.74
C SER A 36 -3.68 1.45 -10.81
N ASP A 37 -4.48 0.48 -11.26
CA ASP A 37 -4.14 -0.38 -12.40
C ASP A 37 -2.81 -1.17 -12.28
N CYS A 38 -2.44 -1.58 -11.06
CA CYS A 38 -1.19 -2.30 -10.82
C CYS A 38 -1.07 -3.60 -11.63
N GLY A 39 -0.11 -3.63 -12.58
CA GLY A 39 0.12 -4.77 -13.48
C GLY A 39 0.45 -6.07 -12.75
N ALA A 40 1.23 -6.02 -11.67
CA ALA A 40 1.56 -7.19 -10.86
C ALA A 40 0.31 -7.85 -10.25
N LEU A 41 -0.62 -7.03 -9.73
CA LEU A 41 -1.87 -7.53 -9.17
C LEU A 41 -2.81 -8.04 -10.26
N LYS A 42 -2.87 -7.38 -11.41
CA LYS A 42 -3.63 -7.86 -12.58
C LYS A 42 -3.12 -9.21 -13.07
N ALA A 43 -1.80 -9.39 -13.16
CA ALA A 43 -1.19 -10.65 -13.53
C ALA A 43 -1.53 -11.74 -12.49
N PHE A 44 -1.39 -11.44 -11.19
CA PHE A 44 -1.79 -12.37 -10.13
C PHE A 44 -3.27 -12.79 -10.24
N MET A 45 -4.17 -11.83 -10.53
CA MET A 45 -5.60 -12.06 -10.67
C MET A 45 -5.95 -12.94 -11.88
N ASN A 46 -5.42 -12.60 -13.06
CA ASN A 46 -5.78 -13.25 -14.34
C ASN A 46 -5.04 -14.56 -14.59
N GLY A 47 -3.88 -14.78 -13.96
CA GLY A 47 -2.93 -15.82 -14.36
C GLY A 47 -1.66 -15.19 -14.94
N TYR A 48 -0.54 -15.84 -14.64
CA TYR A 48 0.82 -15.37 -14.96
C TYR A 48 1.74 -16.57 -15.27
N GLU A 49 1.15 -17.67 -15.71
CA GLU A 49 1.81 -18.93 -15.96
C GLU A 49 2.82 -18.83 -17.12
N ASP A 50 2.47 -18.03 -18.14
CA ASP A 50 3.23 -17.82 -19.39
C ASP A 50 4.19 -16.62 -19.35
N ILE A 51 4.33 -15.95 -18.20
CA ILE A 51 5.26 -14.82 -18.03
C ILE A 51 6.68 -15.35 -17.74
N GLU A 52 7.71 -14.59 -18.11
CA GLU A 52 9.11 -14.92 -17.89
C GLU A 52 9.40 -15.29 -16.43
N LYS A 53 10.18 -16.36 -16.24
CA LYS A 53 10.47 -16.97 -14.93
C LYS A 53 10.92 -15.97 -13.85
N PRO A 54 11.78 -14.97 -14.12
CA PRO A 54 12.15 -13.98 -13.11
C PRO A 54 10.96 -13.13 -12.65
N ILE A 55 10.09 -12.70 -13.56
CA ILE A 55 8.90 -11.90 -13.23
C ILE A 55 7.87 -12.76 -12.49
N LYS A 56 7.70 -14.02 -12.92
CA LYS A 56 6.85 -14.99 -12.21
C LYS A 56 7.28 -15.15 -10.74
N LYS A 57 8.58 -15.24 -10.47
CA LYS A 57 9.12 -15.31 -9.11
C LYS A 57 8.78 -14.06 -8.29
N GLU A 58 8.79 -12.87 -8.90
CA GLU A 58 8.35 -11.65 -8.23
C GLU A 58 6.85 -11.68 -7.89
N ILE A 59 6.02 -12.17 -8.81
CA ILE A 59 4.57 -12.30 -8.60
C ILE A 59 4.24 -13.39 -7.57
N ASP A 60 5.01 -14.48 -7.51
CA ASP A 60 4.86 -15.56 -6.52
C ASP A 60 4.98 -15.03 -5.08
N ASN A 61 5.75 -13.98 -4.84
CA ASN A 61 5.86 -13.34 -3.52
C ASN A 61 4.56 -12.66 -3.05
N LEU A 62 3.58 -12.48 -3.93
CA LEU A 62 2.24 -11.99 -3.59
C LEU A 62 1.29 -13.09 -3.10
N ILE A 63 1.62 -14.38 -3.28
CA ILE A 63 0.82 -15.51 -2.79
C ILE A 63 0.42 -15.38 -1.31
N PRO A 64 1.33 -15.10 -0.35
CA PRO A 64 0.98 -15.00 1.06
C PRO A 64 0.10 -13.78 1.40
N VAL A 65 -0.08 -12.83 0.48
CA VAL A 65 -0.98 -11.68 0.68
C VAL A 65 -2.46 -12.12 0.67
N GLY A 66 -2.76 -13.24 0.00
CA GLY A 66 -4.12 -13.78 -0.10
C GLY A 66 -5.05 -12.91 -0.96
N LEU A 67 -4.54 -12.38 -2.08
CA LEU A 67 -5.33 -11.57 -3.01
C LEU A 67 -6.48 -12.38 -3.62
N SER A 68 -7.61 -11.72 -3.88
CA SER A 68 -8.75 -12.36 -4.54
C SER A 68 -8.45 -12.56 -6.03
N ARG A 69 -8.64 -13.79 -6.52
CA ARG A 69 -8.71 -14.11 -7.96
C ARG A 69 -10.16 -14.30 -8.44
N LYS A 70 -11.15 -14.13 -7.54
CA LYS A 70 -12.56 -14.30 -7.85
C LYS A 70 -13.18 -12.94 -8.16
N TYR A 71 -13.59 -12.76 -9.40
CA TYR A 71 -14.27 -11.57 -9.88
C TYR A 71 -15.13 -11.90 -11.11
N THR A 72 -15.98 -10.96 -11.48
CA THR A 72 -16.69 -10.88 -12.74
C THR A 72 -16.11 -9.73 -13.56
N ALA A 73 -16.41 -9.67 -14.86
CA ALA A 73 -16.02 -8.53 -15.67
C ALA A 73 -16.55 -7.18 -15.11
N LYS A 74 -17.70 -7.19 -14.43
CA LYS A 74 -18.35 -5.97 -13.91
C LYS A 74 -17.68 -5.39 -12.65
N ASN A 75 -16.99 -6.22 -11.85
CA ASN A 75 -16.37 -5.78 -10.60
C ASN A 75 -14.85 -5.97 -10.57
N PHE A 76 -14.22 -6.28 -11.71
CA PHE A 76 -12.77 -6.48 -11.79
C PHE A 76 -11.98 -5.31 -11.20
N GLU A 77 -12.31 -4.07 -11.60
CA GLU A 77 -11.65 -2.85 -11.11
C GLU A 77 -11.82 -2.66 -9.60
N GLU A 78 -13.01 -2.94 -9.07
CA GLU A 78 -13.28 -2.89 -7.63
C GLU A 78 -12.45 -3.92 -6.87
N ILE A 79 -12.39 -5.16 -7.37
CA ILE A 79 -11.57 -6.22 -6.76
C ILE A 79 -10.07 -5.90 -6.88
N LEU A 80 -9.63 -5.30 -7.99
CA LEU A 80 -8.25 -4.87 -8.17
C LEU A 80 -7.86 -3.79 -7.15
N LEU A 81 -8.72 -2.79 -6.93
CA LEU A 81 -8.53 -1.78 -5.90
C LEU A 81 -8.47 -2.40 -4.50
N LEU A 82 -9.39 -3.30 -4.17
CA LEU A 82 -9.40 -4.00 -2.88
C LEU A 82 -8.12 -4.84 -2.69
N ASN A 83 -7.64 -5.50 -3.74
CA ASN A 83 -6.38 -6.24 -3.74
C ASN A 83 -5.18 -5.31 -3.54
N ALA A 84 -5.17 -4.11 -4.16
CA ALA A 84 -4.13 -3.13 -3.93
C ALA A 84 -4.09 -2.65 -2.47
N GLN A 85 -5.24 -2.33 -1.87
CA GLN A 85 -5.30 -1.97 -0.45
C GLN A 85 -4.81 -3.12 0.45
N LYS A 86 -5.16 -4.36 0.10
CA LYS A 86 -4.73 -5.56 0.84
C LYS A 86 -3.22 -5.79 0.73
N ASN A 87 -2.64 -5.57 -0.45
CA ASN A 87 -1.20 -5.64 -0.65
C ASN A 87 -0.48 -4.57 0.18
N ILE A 88 -0.91 -3.31 0.10
CA ILE A 88 -0.34 -2.21 0.91
C ILE A 88 -0.37 -2.57 2.39
N ASP A 89 -1.51 -3.05 2.91
CA ASP A 89 -1.63 -3.47 4.31
C ASP A 89 -0.68 -4.61 4.67
N TYR A 90 -0.47 -5.57 3.77
CA TYR A 90 0.44 -6.68 3.99
C TYR A 90 1.88 -6.18 4.11
N GLN A 91 2.31 -5.27 3.23
CA GLN A 91 3.64 -4.68 3.29
C GLN A 91 3.82 -3.81 4.55
N VAL A 92 2.79 -3.05 4.94
CA VAL A 92 2.81 -2.31 6.21
C VAL A 92 3.00 -3.28 7.38
N ASN A 93 2.25 -4.38 7.42
CA ASN A 93 2.39 -5.39 8.47
C ASN A 93 3.76 -6.07 8.48
N PHE A 94 4.37 -6.28 7.31
CA PHE A 94 5.74 -6.77 7.20
C PHE A 94 6.71 -5.79 7.89
N ALA A 95 6.63 -4.50 7.55
CA ALA A 95 7.46 -3.46 8.16
C ALA A 95 7.22 -3.31 9.67
N LEU A 96 5.96 -3.41 10.13
CA LEU A 96 5.61 -3.37 11.55
C LEU A 96 6.29 -4.49 12.35
N LYS A 97 6.31 -5.71 11.81
CA LYS A 97 7.00 -6.85 12.43
C LYS A 97 8.51 -6.62 12.46
N ARG A 98 9.08 -6.15 11.35
CA ARG A 98 10.51 -6.00 11.15
C ARG A 98 11.12 -4.87 11.98
N TYR A 99 10.43 -3.73 12.08
CA TYR A 99 10.94 -2.49 12.67
C TYR A 99 10.20 -2.10 13.97
N LYS A 100 9.57 -3.08 14.63
CA LYS A 100 8.73 -2.91 15.82
C LYS A 100 9.33 -1.97 16.87
N ASN A 101 10.63 -2.09 17.16
CA ASN A 101 11.29 -1.29 18.19
C ASN A 101 11.38 0.19 17.80
N LEU A 102 11.70 0.49 16.53
CA LEU A 102 11.78 1.87 16.04
C LEU A 102 10.42 2.55 16.07
N ILE A 103 9.38 1.84 15.65
CA ILE A 103 8.00 2.31 15.65
C ILE A 103 7.51 2.57 17.08
N ARG A 104 7.75 1.64 18.01
CA ARG A 104 7.40 1.81 19.43
C ARG A 104 8.13 2.97 20.10
N SER A 105 9.35 3.26 19.65
CA SER A 105 10.14 4.40 20.13
C SER A 105 9.89 5.70 19.34
N GLU A 106 8.87 5.72 18.47
CA GLU A 106 8.46 6.88 17.66
C GLU A 106 9.56 7.40 16.70
N LYS A 107 10.56 6.57 16.39
CA LYS A 107 11.65 6.89 15.46
C LYS A 107 11.32 6.58 14.00
N LEU A 108 10.25 5.83 13.76
CA LEU A 108 9.79 5.43 12.43
C LEU A 108 8.27 5.40 12.41
N ILE A 109 7.69 6.04 11.40
CA ILE A 109 6.28 5.91 11.03
C ILE A 109 6.22 5.14 9.71
N VAL A 110 5.37 4.11 9.65
CA VAL A 110 5.09 3.37 8.42
C VAL A 110 3.74 3.81 7.88
N ILE A 111 3.72 4.32 6.66
CA ILE A 111 2.52 4.81 5.99
C ILE A 111 2.25 3.94 4.76
N GLY A 112 1.07 3.36 4.68
CA GLY A 112 0.54 2.74 3.47
C GLY A 112 -0.34 3.73 2.71
N ALA A 113 0.03 4.02 1.47
CA ALA A 113 -0.69 4.96 0.61
C ALA A 113 -0.99 4.38 -0.77
N TYR A 114 -1.93 5.02 -1.46
CA TYR A 114 -2.38 4.63 -2.78
C TYR A 114 -2.40 5.83 -3.72
N TYR A 115 -1.73 5.71 -4.86
CA TYR A 115 -1.76 6.69 -5.93
C TYR A 115 -2.94 6.42 -6.87
N ASP A 116 -3.99 7.22 -6.72
CA ASP A 116 -5.25 7.12 -7.46
C ASP A 116 -5.22 8.01 -8.71
N PHE A 117 -4.62 7.52 -9.81
CA PHE A 117 -4.66 8.23 -11.09
C PHE A 117 -5.94 7.95 -11.91
N LYS A 118 -6.71 6.93 -11.54
CA LYS A 118 -7.99 6.59 -12.19
C LYS A 118 -9.20 7.26 -11.53
N ASN A 119 -9.01 8.00 -10.44
CA ASN A 119 -10.08 8.62 -9.66
C ASN A 119 -11.08 7.59 -9.10
N GLU A 120 -10.58 6.43 -8.69
CA GLU A 120 -11.36 5.32 -8.12
C GLU A 120 -12.04 5.69 -6.80
N PHE A 121 -11.49 6.66 -6.06
CA PHE A 121 -12.08 7.18 -4.82
C PHE A 121 -13.01 8.37 -5.03
N GLY A 122 -13.11 8.91 -6.26
CA GLY A 122 -13.94 10.08 -6.56
C GLY A 122 -13.42 11.38 -5.97
N LYS A 123 -12.11 11.50 -5.73
CA LYS A 123 -11.43 12.68 -5.14
C LYS A 123 -10.58 13.49 -6.12
N GLY A 124 -10.67 13.15 -7.39
CA GLY A 124 -9.88 13.70 -8.49
C GLY A 124 -8.75 12.77 -8.93
N HIS A 125 -8.26 12.98 -10.16
CA HIS A 125 -7.17 12.21 -10.73
C HIS A 125 -5.82 12.58 -10.12
N GLY A 126 -4.96 11.58 -9.93
CA GLY A 126 -3.58 11.73 -9.48
C GLY A 126 -3.47 12.06 -8.00
N ARG A 127 -4.46 11.68 -7.19
CA ARG A 127 -4.44 11.92 -5.74
C ARG A 127 -3.71 10.80 -5.02
N MET A 128 -2.96 11.14 -4.00
CA MET A 128 -2.40 10.15 -3.07
C MET A 128 -3.29 10.05 -1.84
N LEU A 129 -3.67 8.83 -1.49
CA LEU A 129 -4.55 8.52 -0.37
C LEU A 129 -3.82 7.69 0.66
N ILE A 130 -3.75 8.18 1.89
CA ILE A 130 -3.25 7.45 3.04
C ILE A 130 -4.34 6.50 3.50
N LEU A 131 -4.05 5.20 3.41
CA LEU A 131 -4.97 4.11 3.72
C LEU A 131 -4.70 3.46 5.08
N ASN A 132 -3.45 3.58 5.55
CA ASN A 132 -2.94 2.86 6.70
C ASN A 132 -1.77 3.62 7.34
N VAL A 133 -1.78 3.80 8.66
CA VAL A 133 -0.63 4.33 9.41
C VAL A 133 -0.33 3.43 10.58
N ASN A 134 0.87 2.85 10.61
CA ASN A 134 1.31 1.90 11.63
C ASN A 134 0.30 0.75 11.91
N GLY A 135 -0.47 0.34 10.91
CA GLY A 135 -1.47 -0.73 11.02
C GLY A 135 -2.88 -0.25 11.33
N GLU A 136 -3.09 1.01 11.72
CA GLU A 136 -4.43 1.61 11.85
C GLU A 136 -5.00 1.91 10.47
N LYS A 137 -6.24 1.51 10.23
CA LYS A 137 -6.94 1.57 8.93
C LYS A 137 -8.25 2.36 9.00
N ASP A 138 -8.72 2.69 10.21
CA ASP A 138 -9.87 3.55 10.39
C ASP A 138 -9.49 4.99 10.06
N LYS A 139 -10.13 5.54 9.03
CA LYS A 139 -9.83 6.89 8.54
C LYS A 139 -10.00 7.97 9.60
N ASN A 140 -10.96 7.84 10.51
CA ASN A 140 -11.20 8.85 11.54
C ASN A 140 -10.09 8.83 12.59
N LYS A 141 -9.65 7.63 12.99
CA LYS A 141 -8.48 7.48 13.87
C LYS A 141 -7.20 7.99 13.22
N ILE A 142 -6.95 7.66 11.95
CA ILE A 142 -5.78 8.15 11.21
C ILE A 142 -5.77 9.69 11.19
N LYS A 143 -6.89 10.34 10.89
CA LYS A 143 -7.00 11.82 10.87
C LYS A 143 -6.66 12.50 12.20
N GLY A 144 -6.86 11.78 13.31
CA GLY A 144 -6.55 12.24 14.66
C GLY A 144 -5.10 11.98 15.11
N LEU A 145 -4.28 11.31 14.30
CA LEU A 145 -2.90 11.03 14.68
C LEU A 145 -2.05 12.32 14.72
N PRO A 146 -1.10 12.44 15.68
CA PRO A 146 -0.24 13.63 15.82
C PRO A 146 0.52 14.01 14.54
N VAL A 147 0.93 13.02 13.74
CA VAL A 147 1.64 13.26 12.47
C VAL A 147 0.85 14.10 11.46
N PHE A 148 -0.47 14.24 11.64
CA PHE A 148 -1.31 15.08 10.80
C PHE A 148 -1.87 16.31 11.53
N GLU A 149 -1.40 16.65 12.73
CA GLU A 149 -1.98 17.75 13.52
C GLU A 149 -1.96 19.10 12.79
N HIS A 150 -0.91 19.36 11.99
CA HIS A 150 -0.75 20.57 11.20
C HIS A 150 -1.47 20.55 9.85
N ILE A 151 -2.19 19.48 9.53
CA ILE A 151 -2.98 19.39 8.30
C ILE A 151 -4.42 19.80 8.57
N SER A 152 -4.96 20.68 7.72
CA SER A 152 -6.37 21.11 7.84
C SER A 152 -7.33 19.93 7.72
N LYS A 153 -8.51 20.07 8.35
CA LYS A 153 -9.54 19.04 8.31
C LYS A 153 -9.99 18.73 6.88
N GLU A 154 -10.13 19.76 6.07
CA GLU A 154 -10.56 19.66 4.67
C GLU A 154 -9.52 18.88 3.85
N PHE A 155 -8.22 19.13 4.07
CA PHE A 155 -7.19 18.41 3.35
C PHE A 155 -7.08 16.96 3.81
N LYS A 156 -7.19 16.70 5.12
CA LYS A 156 -7.31 15.35 5.69
C LYS A 156 -8.46 14.56 5.07
N ASP A 157 -9.61 15.19 4.86
CA ASP A 157 -10.77 14.55 4.23
C ASP A 157 -10.51 14.19 2.76
N VAL A 158 -9.60 14.87 2.08
CA VAL A 158 -9.18 14.54 0.72
C VAL A 158 -8.12 13.43 0.72
N ILE A 159 -7.09 13.53 1.56
CA ILE A 159 -5.91 12.66 1.47
C ILE A 159 -5.96 11.41 2.36
N ILE A 160 -6.90 11.30 3.30
CA ILE A 160 -7.07 10.11 4.14
C ILE A 160 -8.42 9.48 3.82
N ASP A 161 -8.39 8.28 3.25
CA ASP A 161 -9.59 7.49 3.02
C ASP A 161 -9.27 6.01 2.90
N ARG A 162 -10.34 5.22 2.84
CA ARG A 162 -10.22 3.80 2.59
C ARG A 162 -11.41 3.32 1.80
N TYR A 163 -11.14 2.57 0.73
CA TYR A 163 -12.19 2.03 -0.10
C TYR A 163 -12.86 0.85 0.61
N SER A 164 -14.18 0.87 0.63
CA SER A 164 -15.03 -0.20 1.14
C SER A 164 -16.12 -0.48 0.13
N ILE A 165 -16.49 -1.75 -0.04
CA ILE A 165 -17.60 -2.14 -0.92
C ILE A 165 -18.83 -1.38 -0.47
N LYS A 166 -19.46 -0.66 -1.41
CA LYS A 166 -20.76 -0.07 -1.16
C LYS A 166 -21.76 -1.23 -1.06
N VAL A 167 -22.23 -1.53 0.14
CA VAL A 167 -23.38 -2.42 0.31
C VAL A 167 -24.52 -1.78 -0.48
N LYS A 168 -24.92 -2.43 -1.57
CA LYS A 168 -26.15 -2.10 -2.30
C LYS A 168 -27.31 -2.79 -1.62
#